data_AF-A0A8M8UT64-F1
#
_entry.id   AF-A0A8M8UT64-F1
#
_cell.length_a   1.000
_cell.length_b   1.000
_cell.length_c   1.000
_cell.angle_alpha   90.00
_cell.angle_beta   90.00
_cell.angle_gamma   90.00
#
_symmetry.space_group_name_H-M   'P 1'
#
loop_
_entity.id
_entity.type
_entity.pdbx_description
1 polymer ?
#
loop_
_entity_poly.entity_id
_entity_poly.type
_entity_poly.pdbx_seq_one_letter_code
_entity_poly.pdbx_strand_id
1 'polypeptide(L)'
;MSISQSMCYADLAYSQIYFLSLYILALIPQLCLISGVRLYPEVSSPFFVGFSFVFLSAQLKHVQEVFSTRHPMRTWSNEQRMWMMKSLTSYLYAALEAVTEKLGLTKARFLPTNKVVDDEQEKRYQMGVYDFQAPALFMLPLCSLYILNVASIMIGFGRIMQTQKWNQMLIQAFIPLFATVLHFPLLEGMVVRKDKGRVSPSISLLSAVISIIFVSFASLFNYY
;
A
#
# COMPACT_ATOMS: atom_id res chain seq x y z
N MET A 1 -11.15 9.86 -32.55
CA MET A 1 -10.39 8.79 -31.88
C MET A 1 -11.23 7.52 -31.88
N SER A 2 -10.61 6.35 -32.01
CA SER A 2 -11.33 5.07 -31.89
C SER A 2 -11.79 4.84 -30.45
N ILE A 3 -12.80 3.98 -30.25
CA ILE A 3 -13.31 3.63 -28.92
C ILE A 3 -12.18 3.09 -28.04
N SER A 4 -11.36 2.18 -28.58
CA SER A 4 -10.23 1.59 -27.85
C SER A 4 -9.23 2.64 -27.41
N GLN A 5 -8.90 3.60 -28.27
CA GLN A 5 -8.03 4.72 -27.88
C GLN A 5 -8.68 5.53 -26.76
N SER A 6 -9.95 5.91 -26.89
CA SER A 6 -10.67 6.66 -25.86
C SER A 6 -10.67 5.94 -24.51
N MET A 7 -10.81 4.60 -24.50
CA MET A 7 -10.70 3.79 -23.28
C MET A 7 -9.31 3.87 -22.65
N CYS A 8 -8.24 3.80 -23.44
CA CYS A 8 -6.86 3.96 -22.93
C CYS A 8 -6.63 5.35 -22.32
N TYR A 9 -7.14 6.41 -22.96
CA TYR A 9 -7.03 7.76 -22.39
C TYR A 9 -7.84 7.91 -21.10
N ALA A 10 -9.02 7.31 -21.04
CA ALA A 10 -9.83 7.31 -19.82
C ALA A 10 -9.11 6.59 -18.67
N ASP A 11 -8.54 5.41 -18.92
CA ASP A 11 -7.77 4.66 -17.92
C ASP A 11 -6.61 5.51 -17.36
N LEU A 12 -5.80 6.11 -18.23
CA LEU A 12 -4.69 6.97 -17.83
C LEU A 12 -5.14 8.22 -17.06
N ALA A 13 -6.27 8.82 -17.44
CA ALA A 13 -6.79 10.01 -16.78
C ALA A 13 -7.38 9.70 -15.39
N TYR A 14 -8.07 8.56 -15.25
CA TYR A 14 -8.79 8.19 -14.04
C TYR A 14 -8.01 7.27 -13.10
N SER A 15 -6.83 6.76 -13.49
CA SER A 15 -6.00 5.92 -12.63
C SER A 15 -5.66 6.59 -11.30
N GLN A 16 -5.67 7.92 -11.24
CA GLN A 16 -5.42 8.64 -10.00
C GLN A 16 -6.49 8.32 -8.93
N ILE A 17 -7.73 8.02 -9.31
CA ILE A 17 -8.83 7.71 -8.38
C ILE A 17 -8.54 6.46 -7.53
N TYR A 18 -7.62 5.58 -7.96
CA TYR A 18 -7.21 4.42 -7.17
C TYR A 18 -6.69 4.76 -5.76
N PHE A 19 -6.21 6.00 -5.53
CA PHE A 19 -5.81 6.41 -4.18
C PHE A 19 -6.93 6.19 -3.16
N LEU A 20 -8.18 6.52 -3.51
CA LEU A 20 -9.31 6.44 -2.59
C LEU A 20 -9.59 4.99 -2.16
N SER A 21 -9.75 4.11 -3.14
CA SER A 21 -10.00 2.68 -2.90
C SER A 21 -8.85 2.03 -2.13
N LEU A 22 -7.61 2.41 -2.43
CA LEU A 22 -6.45 1.82 -1.76
C LEU A 22 -6.29 2.32 -0.33
N TYR A 23 -6.57 3.59 -0.03
CA TYR A 23 -6.59 4.07 1.36
C TYR A 23 -7.66 3.38 2.20
N ILE A 24 -8.84 3.14 1.62
CA ILE A 24 -9.90 2.35 2.27
C ILE A 24 -9.39 0.94 2.61
N LEU A 25 -8.75 0.26 1.65
CA LEU A 25 -8.21 -1.09 1.84
C LEU A 25 -6.97 -1.14 2.76
N ALA A 26 -6.22 -0.04 2.85
CA ALA A 26 -5.01 0.07 3.67
C ALA A 26 -5.28 0.51 5.12
N LEU A 27 -6.50 0.99 5.41
CA LEU A 27 -6.90 1.41 6.76
C LEU A 27 -8.02 0.54 7.33
N ILE A 28 -9.13 0.37 6.62
CA ILE A 28 -10.34 -0.23 7.23
C ILE A 28 -10.11 -1.70 7.66
N PRO A 29 -9.58 -2.61 6.82
CA PRO A 29 -9.33 -3.98 7.25
C PRO A 29 -8.41 -4.08 8.48
N GLN A 30 -7.36 -3.26 8.55
CA GLN A 30 -6.36 -3.20 9.61
C GLN A 30 -7.00 -2.76 10.92
N LEU A 31 -7.76 -1.66 10.89
CA LEU A 31 -8.44 -1.12 12.06
C LEU A 31 -9.52 -2.11 12.54
N CYS A 32 -10.35 -2.63 11.64
CA CYS A 32 -11.34 -3.64 12.02
C CYS A 32 -10.69 -4.91 12.59
N LEU A 33 -9.48 -5.29 12.11
CA LEU A 33 -8.78 -6.49 12.58
C LEU A 33 -8.30 -6.30 14.02
N ILE A 34 -7.79 -5.12 14.33
CA ILE A 34 -7.44 -4.69 15.69
C ILE A 34 -8.69 -4.66 16.58
N SER A 35 -9.80 -4.11 16.08
CA SER A 35 -11.05 -3.98 16.82
C SER A 35 -11.85 -5.28 16.93
N GLY A 36 -11.48 -6.35 16.22
CA GLY A 36 -12.26 -7.58 16.17
C GLY A 36 -13.60 -7.47 15.43
N VAL A 37 -13.82 -6.39 14.68
CA VAL A 37 -15.03 -6.17 13.88
C VAL A 37 -14.88 -6.95 12.58
N ARG A 38 -15.93 -7.73 12.24
CA ARG A 38 -15.95 -8.51 11.01
C ARG A 38 -16.35 -7.63 9.83
N LEU A 39 -15.49 -7.53 8.82
CA LEU A 39 -15.76 -6.83 7.57
C LEU A 39 -16.15 -7.76 6.42
N TYR A 40 -15.58 -8.96 6.37
CA TYR A 40 -15.72 -9.90 5.26
C TYR A 40 -16.60 -11.12 5.61
N PRO A 41 -17.15 -11.83 4.60
CA PRO A 41 -17.86 -13.08 4.83
C PRO A 41 -17.00 -14.12 5.56
N GLU A 42 -17.65 -14.97 6.34
CA GLU A 42 -16.99 -16.13 6.97
C GLU A 42 -16.49 -17.11 5.92
N VAL A 43 -15.42 -17.85 6.22
CA VAL A 43 -14.84 -18.86 5.29
C VAL A 43 -15.86 -19.94 4.93
N SER A 44 -16.73 -20.31 5.87
CA SER A 44 -17.84 -21.24 5.66
C SER A 44 -18.97 -20.70 4.76
N SER A 45 -19.00 -19.40 4.49
CA SER A 45 -20.04 -18.77 3.68
C SER A 45 -19.80 -19.00 2.18
N PRO A 46 -20.83 -19.33 1.38
CA PRO A 46 -20.70 -19.37 -0.07
C PRO A 46 -20.17 -18.07 -0.68
N PHE A 47 -20.44 -16.92 -0.05
CA PHE A 47 -19.94 -15.62 -0.50
C PHE A 47 -18.42 -15.50 -0.41
N PHE A 48 -17.76 -16.21 0.51
CA PHE A 48 -16.30 -16.24 0.61
C PHE A 48 -15.64 -16.71 -0.69
N VAL A 49 -16.27 -17.66 -1.38
CA VAL A 49 -15.78 -18.16 -2.68
C VAL A 49 -15.79 -17.04 -3.71
N GLY A 50 -16.83 -16.22 -3.75
CA GLY A 50 -16.92 -15.07 -4.66
C GLY A 50 -15.81 -14.04 -4.41
N PHE A 51 -15.61 -13.64 -3.15
CA PHE A 51 -14.53 -12.68 -2.79
C PHE A 51 -13.14 -13.24 -3.11
N SER A 52 -12.90 -14.50 -2.76
CA SER A 52 -11.62 -15.17 -3.03
C SER A 52 -11.37 -15.33 -4.53
N PHE A 53 -12.39 -15.69 -5.31
CA PHE A 53 -12.30 -15.82 -6.75
C PHE A 53 -11.94 -14.50 -7.42
N VAL A 54 -12.59 -13.39 -7.06
CA VAL A 54 -12.28 -12.06 -7.63
C VAL A 54 -10.84 -11.66 -7.34
N PHE A 55 -10.39 -11.82 -6.09
CA PHE A 55 -9.00 -11.51 -5.73
C PHE A 55 -8.00 -12.40 -6.49
N LEU A 56 -8.16 -13.72 -6.42
CA LEU A 56 -7.22 -14.66 -7.02
C LEU A 56 -7.19 -14.57 -8.55
N SER A 57 -8.35 -14.42 -9.20
CA SER A 57 -8.41 -14.27 -10.65
C SER A 57 -7.71 -12.99 -11.13
N ALA A 58 -7.86 -11.87 -10.43
CA ALA A 58 -7.13 -10.64 -10.72
C ALA A 58 -5.61 -10.83 -10.58
N GLN A 59 -5.15 -11.49 -9.51
CA GLN A 59 -3.72 -11.76 -9.32
C GLN A 59 -3.16 -12.72 -10.38
N LEU A 60 -3.86 -13.81 -10.67
CA LEU A 60 -3.47 -14.79 -11.69
C LEU A 60 -3.42 -14.15 -13.07
N LYS A 61 -4.38 -13.28 -13.41
CA LYS A 61 -4.38 -12.57 -14.68
C LYS A 61 -3.16 -11.67 -14.83
N HIS A 62 -2.78 -10.93 -13.78
CA HIS A 62 -1.58 -10.10 -13.81
C HIS A 62 -0.30 -10.93 -13.94
N VAL A 63 -0.19 -12.05 -13.20
CA VAL A 63 0.93 -12.99 -13.34
C VAL A 63 1.02 -13.55 -14.76
N GLN A 64 -0.12 -13.91 -15.36
CA GLN A 64 -0.17 -14.40 -16.74
C GLN A 64 0.38 -13.37 -17.73
N GLU A 65 0.08 -12.08 -17.54
CA GLU A 65 0.56 -10.98 -18.41
C GLU A 65 2.07 -10.74 -18.25
N VAL A 66 2.59 -10.85 -17.04
CA VAL A 66 4.03 -10.78 -16.78
C VAL A 66 4.76 -11.94 -17.48
N PHE A 67 4.20 -13.14 -17.46
CA PHE A 67 4.79 -14.29 -18.16
C PHE A 67 4.63 -14.23 -19.67
N SER A 68 3.52 -13.71 -20.19
CA SER A 68 3.33 -13.55 -21.65
C SER A 68 4.34 -12.57 -22.26
N THR A 69 4.78 -11.59 -21.46
CA THR A 69 5.86 -10.65 -21.80
C THR A 69 7.27 -11.17 -21.49
N ARG A 70 7.40 -12.45 -21.09
CA ARG A 70 8.66 -13.15 -20.77
C ARG A 70 9.46 -12.53 -19.62
N HIS A 71 8.79 -11.88 -18.67
CA HIS A 71 9.41 -11.33 -17.47
C HIS A 71 9.30 -12.30 -16.28
N PRO A 72 10.22 -12.23 -15.29
CA PRO A 72 10.19 -13.11 -14.13
C PRO A 72 9.07 -12.73 -13.14
N MET A 73 8.71 -13.64 -12.25
CA MET A 73 7.69 -13.40 -11.20
C MET A 73 7.99 -12.18 -10.30
N ARG A 74 9.26 -11.81 -10.16
CA ARG A 74 9.68 -10.59 -9.44
C ARG A 74 9.06 -9.33 -10.07
N THR A 75 8.83 -9.31 -11.38
CA THR A 75 8.18 -8.19 -12.09
C THR A 75 6.76 -7.99 -11.59
N TRP A 76 5.95 -9.05 -11.45
CA TRP A 76 4.61 -8.96 -10.87
C TRP A 76 4.63 -8.32 -9.48
N SER A 77 5.52 -8.78 -8.60
CA SER A 77 5.62 -8.22 -7.24
C SER A 77 6.05 -6.75 -7.25
N ASN A 78 6.97 -6.38 -8.13
CA ASN A 78 7.42 -5.00 -8.30
C ASN A 78 6.30 -4.11 -8.86
N GLU A 79 5.55 -4.56 -9.86
CA GLU A 79 4.44 -3.81 -10.44
C GLU A 79 3.30 -3.62 -9.43
N GLN A 80 2.93 -4.66 -8.69
CA GLN A 80 1.95 -4.56 -7.59
C GLN A 80 2.41 -3.55 -6.52
N ARG A 81 3.68 -3.63 -6.09
CA ARG A 81 4.26 -2.69 -5.12
C ARG A 81 4.25 -1.26 -5.65
N MET A 82 4.69 -1.05 -6.89
CA MET A 82 4.77 0.28 -7.50
C MET A 82 3.38 0.89 -7.70
N TRP A 83 2.38 0.10 -8.10
CA TRP A 83 1.00 0.55 -8.21
C TRP A 83 0.46 1.01 -6.85
N MET A 84 0.70 0.23 -5.78
CA MET A 84 0.28 0.62 -4.43
C MET A 84 1.01 1.87 -3.94
N MET A 85 2.34 1.93 -4.10
CA MET A 85 3.12 3.09 -3.69
C MET A 85 2.70 4.36 -4.41
N LYS A 86 2.48 4.32 -5.73
CA LYS A 86 1.98 5.46 -6.52
C LYS A 86 0.60 5.91 -6.04
N SER A 87 -0.28 4.96 -5.78
CA SER A 87 -1.64 5.21 -5.31
C SER A 87 -1.67 5.89 -3.94
N LEU A 88 -0.86 5.41 -2.98
CA LEU A 88 -0.77 6.00 -1.63
C LEU A 88 0.00 7.32 -1.57
N THR A 89 0.72 7.68 -2.63
CA THR A 89 1.55 8.89 -2.67
C THR A 89 1.14 9.79 -3.83
N SER A 90 1.78 9.64 -4.98
CA SER A 90 1.62 10.53 -6.14
C SER A 90 0.17 10.76 -6.55
N TYR A 91 -0.69 9.73 -6.53
CA TYR A 91 -2.09 9.89 -6.93
C TYR A 91 -2.92 10.64 -5.88
N LEU A 92 -2.68 10.41 -4.58
CA LEU A 92 -3.30 11.22 -3.53
C LEU A 92 -2.92 12.69 -3.68
N TYR A 93 -1.63 12.99 -3.81
CA TYR A 93 -1.16 14.38 -3.89
C TYR A 93 -1.58 15.07 -5.18
N ALA A 94 -1.58 14.36 -6.32
CA ALA A 94 -2.11 14.87 -7.58
C ALA A 94 -3.61 15.19 -7.47
N ALA A 95 -4.40 14.32 -6.83
CA ALA A 95 -5.82 14.58 -6.60
C ALA A 95 -6.05 15.80 -5.69
N LEU A 96 -5.25 15.94 -4.62
CA LEU A 96 -5.32 17.11 -3.73
C LEU A 96 -4.96 18.39 -4.48
N GLU A 97 -3.89 18.40 -5.26
CA GLU A 97 -3.46 19.56 -6.06
C GLU A 97 -4.52 19.95 -7.09
N ALA A 98 -5.13 18.96 -7.78
CA ALA A 98 -6.20 19.21 -8.74
C ALA A 98 -7.44 19.83 -8.06
N VAL A 99 -7.81 19.37 -6.86
CA VAL A 99 -8.92 19.94 -6.09
C VAL A 99 -8.59 21.37 -5.65
N THR A 100 -7.40 21.62 -5.10
CA THR A 100 -7.04 22.97 -4.64
C THR A 100 -6.89 23.97 -5.78
N GLU A 101 -6.41 23.53 -6.94
CA GLU A 101 -6.38 24.33 -8.16
C GLU A 101 -7.80 24.66 -8.64
N LYS A 102 -8.71 23.69 -8.67
CA LYS A 102 -10.12 23.92 -9.05
C LYS A 102 -10.85 24.86 -8.11
N LEU A 103 -10.47 24.89 -6.83
CA LEU A 103 -10.98 25.86 -5.85
C LEU A 103 -10.30 27.23 -5.94
N GLY A 104 -9.31 27.42 -6.81
CA GLY A 104 -8.58 28.67 -6.98
C GLY A 104 -7.60 28.99 -5.84
N LEU A 105 -7.30 28.02 -4.98
CA LEU A 105 -6.42 28.19 -3.80
C LEU A 105 -4.93 28.13 -4.16
N THR A 106 -4.60 27.40 -5.22
CA THR A 106 -3.23 27.20 -5.69
C THR A 106 -3.18 27.30 -7.21
N LYS A 107 -2.00 27.63 -7.76
CA LYS A 107 -1.71 27.48 -9.19
C LYS A 107 -0.82 26.26 -9.37
N ALA A 108 -1.10 25.44 -10.38
CA ALA A 108 -0.23 24.32 -10.74
C ALA A 108 1.20 24.81 -10.95
N ARG A 109 2.16 24.17 -10.29
CA ARG A 109 3.59 24.54 -10.40
C ARG A 109 4.43 23.29 -10.64
N PHE A 110 5.15 23.30 -11.75
CA PHE A 110 6.14 22.27 -12.04
C PHE A 110 7.53 22.81 -11.75
N LEU A 111 8.17 22.30 -10.69
CA LEU A 111 9.57 22.58 -10.40
C LEU A 111 10.40 21.36 -10.81
N PRO A 112 11.29 21.46 -11.83
CA PRO A 112 12.16 20.37 -12.19
C PRO A 112 13.02 19.93 -11.00
N THR A 113 13.04 18.63 -10.74
CA THR A 113 13.94 18.06 -9.72
C THR A 113 15.31 17.81 -10.32
N ASN A 114 16.34 17.94 -9.48
CA ASN A 114 17.68 17.50 -9.84
C ASN A 114 17.67 15.96 -10.00
N LYS A 115 18.21 15.47 -11.11
CA LYS A 115 18.30 14.04 -11.46
C LYS A 115 19.74 13.53 -11.47
N VAL A 116 20.68 14.27 -10.90
CA VAL A 116 22.06 13.80 -10.71
C VAL A 116 22.02 12.62 -9.73
N VAL A 117 22.63 11.51 -10.17
CA VAL A 117 22.71 10.24 -9.44
C VAL A 117 24.17 10.04 -9.03
N ASP A 118 24.42 9.60 -7.80
CA ASP A 118 25.75 9.21 -7.36
C ASP A 118 26.06 7.73 -7.68
N ASP A 119 27.34 7.36 -7.69
CA ASP A 119 27.79 6.00 -8.02
C ASP A 119 27.17 4.93 -7.10
N GLU A 120 26.93 5.27 -5.82
CA GLU A 120 26.31 4.34 -4.87
C GLU A 120 24.83 4.09 -5.19
N GLN A 121 24.11 5.14 -5.59
CA GLN A 121 22.71 5.11 -6.02
C GLN A 121 22.55 4.36 -7.34
N GLU A 122 23.45 4.58 -8.30
CA GLU A 122 23.48 3.82 -9.54
C GLU A 122 23.72 2.33 -9.25
N LYS A 123 24.71 2.00 -8.40
CA LYS A 123 24.99 0.62 -7.99
C LYS A 123 23.77 -0.04 -7.36
N ARG A 124 23.04 0.65 -6.46
CA ARG A 124 21.79 0.15 -5.87
C ARG A 124 20.73 -0.15 -6.93
N TYR A 125 20.55 0.76 -7.88
CA TYR A 125 19.61 0.59 -8.98
C TYR A 125 19.95 -0.65 -9.82
N GLN A 126 21.21 -0.83 -10.20
CA GLN A 126 21.67 -2.00 -10.97
C GLN A 126 21.48 -3.33 -10.20
N MET A 127 21.63 -3.32 -8.88
CA MET A 127 21.35 -4.49 -8.02
C MET A 127 19.84 -4.74 -7.79
N GLY A 128 18.96 -3.84 -8.27
CA GLY A 128 17.52 -3.91 -8.02
C GLY A 128 17.14 -3.66 -6.56
N VAL A 129 17.95 -2.90 -5.83
CA VAL A 129 17.71 -2.49 -4.45
C VAL A 129 16.99 -1.15 -4.46
N TYR A 130 15.89 -1.04 -3.71
CA TYR A 130 15.11 0.19 -3.63
C TYR A 130 15.91 1.33 -2.98
N ASP A 131 15.74 2.55 -3.47
CA ASP A 131 16.28 3.75 -2.83
C ASP A 131 15.13 4.52 -2.17
N PHE A 132 15.24 4.74 -0.85
CA PHE A 132 14.23 5.40 -0.04
C PHE A 132 14.57 6.85 0.29
N GLN A 133 15.53 7.46 -0.42
CA GLN A 133 15.83 8.90 -0.35
C GLN A 133 14.77 9.76 -1.05
N ALA A 134 13.50 9.41 -0.87
CA ALA A 134 12.37 10.18 -1.38
C ALA A 134 11.94 11.26 -0.36
N PRO A 135 11.21 12.31 -0.79
CA PRO A 135 10.69 13.32 0.12
C PRO A 135 9.87 12.71 1.26
N ALA A 136 9.97 13.29 2.45
CA ALA A 136 9.24 12.83 3.63
C ALA A 136 7.71 12.76 3.39
N LEU A 137 7.19 13.67 2.55
CA LEU A 137 5.80 13.69 2.11
C LEU A 137 5.33 12.34 1.54
N PHE A 138 6.17 11.65 0.76
CA PHE A 138 5.82 10.34 0.18
C PHE A 138 6.16 9.19 1.11
N MET A 139 7.25 9.29 1.87
CA MET A 139 7.70 8.20 2.73
C MET A 139 6.83 8.03 3.98
N LEU A 140 6.31 9.11 4.57
CA LEU A 140 5.48 9.06 5.77
C LEU A 140 4.22 8.18 5.61
N PRO A 141 3.34 8.37 4.61
CA PRO A 141 2.16 7.51 4.47
C PRO A 141 2.54 6.04 4.21
N LEU A 142 3.57 5.78 3.39
CA LEU A 142 4.02 4.41 3.09
C LEU A 142 4.52 3.68 4.34
N CYS A 143 5.43 4.30 5.08
CA CYS A 143 5.98 3.72 6.30
C CYS A 143 4.91 3.60 7.40
N SER A 144 4.02 4.59 7.55
CA SER A 144 2.94 4.53 8.57
C SER A 144 1.97 3.39 8.29
N LEU A 145 1.56 3.20 7.03
CA LEU A 145 0.67 2.11 6.64
C LEU A 145 1.38 0.75 6.74
N TYR A 146 2.68 0.68 6.44
CA TYR A 146 3.47 -0.54 6.65
C TYR A 146 3.51 -0.95 8.13
N ILE A 147 3.86 -0.02 9.03
CA ILE A 147 3.86 -0.28 10.47
C ILE A 147 2.46 -0.66 10.96
N LEU A 148 1.41 0.02 10.46
CA LEU A 148 0.02 -0.32 10.80
C LEU A 148 -0.35 -1.73 10.36
N ASN A 149 0.05 -2.17 9.17
CA ASN A 149 -0.16 -3.55 8.72
C ASN A 149 0.49 -4.54 9.68
N VAL A 150 1.78 -4.34 10.02
CA VAL A 150 2.51 -5.20 10.96
C VAL A 150 1.85 -5.22 12.34
N ALA A 151 1.48 -4.05 12.88
CA ALA A 151 0.77 -3.94 14.15
C ALA A 151 -0.58 -4.66 14.13
N SER A 152 -1.35 -4.50 13.06
CA SER A 152 -2.65 -5.15 12.90
C SER A 152 -2.54 -6.67 12.82
N ILE A 153 -1.49 -7.20 12.17
CA ILE A 153 -1.22 -8.64 12.14
C ILE A 153 -0.91 -9.15 13.55
N MET A 154 0.00 -8.48 14.28
CA MET A 154 0.39 -8.91 15.63
C MET A 154 -0.80 -8.88 16.60
N ILE A 155 -1.51 -7.75 16.68
CA ILE A 155 -2.64 -7.55 17.59
C ILE A 155 -3.83 -8.43 17.17
N GLY A 156 -4.16 -8.43 15.88
CA GLY A 156 -5.26 -9.21 15.31
C GLY A 156 -5.07 -10.71 15.47
N PHE A 157 -3.86 -11.21 15.23
CA PHE A 157 -3.54 -12.61 15.44
C PHE A 157 -3.69 -13.01 16.91
N GLY A 158 -3.20 -12.19 17.84
CA GLY A 158 -3.40 -12.41 19.28
C GLY A 158 -4.89 -12.50 19.66
N ARG A 159 -5.72 -11.63 19.07
CA ARG A 159 -7.18 -11.66 19.27
C ARG A 159 -7.84 -12.90 18.67
N ILE A 160 -7.45 -13.30 17.47
CA ILE A 160 -7.95 -14.52 16.84
C ILE A 160 -7.63 -15.74 17.70
N MET A 161 -6.43 -15.80 18.31
CA MET A 161 -6.06 -16.88 19.23
C MET A 161 -6.96 -16.89 20.47
N GLN A 162 -7.19 -15.72 21.07
CA GLN A 162 -7.99 -15.61 22.30
C GLN A 162 -9.47 -15.95 22.06
N THR A 163 -10.02 -15.56 20.91
CA THR A 163 -11.45 -15.70 20.62
C THR A 163 -11.80 -16.93 19.78
N GLN A 164 -10.80 -17.62 19.22
CA GLN A 164 -10.96 -18.74 18.28
C GLN A 164 -11.80 -18.41 17.04
N LYS A 165 -11.88 -17.13 16.65
CA LYS A 165 -12.71 -16.62 15.53
C LYS A 165 -12.03 -16.68 14.16
N TRP A 166 -11.25 -17.72 13.89
CA TRP A 166 -10.52 -17.91 12.62
C TRP A 166 -11.43 -17.81 11.39
N ASN A 167 -12.58 -18.49 11.44
CA ASN A 167 -13.56 -18.50 10.35
C ASN A 167 -14.06 -17.10 9.98
N GLN A 168 -13.99 -16.13 10.89
CA GLN A 168 -14.59 -14.80 10.73
C GLN A 168 -13.57 -13.74 10.29
N MET A 169 -12.29 -13.95 10.60
CA MET A 169 -11.27 -12.90 10.48
C MET A 169 -10.20 -13.21 9.42
N LEU A 170 -10.28 -14.36 8.75
CA LEU A 170 -9.24 -14.84 7.81
C LEU A 170 -8.92 -13.83 6.71
N ILE A 171 -9.92 -13.37 5.93
CA ILE A 171 -9.69 -12.42 4.82
C ILE A 171 -9.10 -11.12 5.35
N GLN A 172 -9.62 -10.66 6.48
CA GLN A 172 -9.22 -9.41 7.10
C GLN A 172 -7.79 -9.45 7.64
N ALA A 173 -7.30 -10.62 8.06
CA ALA A 173 -5.91 -10.87 8.41
C ALA A 173 -5.02 -11.07 7.17
N PHE A 174 -5.56 -11.63 6.10
CA PHE A 174 -4.84 -11.86 4.85
C PHE A 174 -4.44 -10.55 4.16
N ILE A 175 -5.30 -9.53 4.14
CA ILE A 175 -5.03 -8.24 3.47
C ILE A 175 -3.76 -7.54 4.00
N PRO A 176 -3.61 -7.25 5.31
CA PRO A 176 -2.40 -6.64 5.82
C PRO A 176 -1.18 -7.54 5.67
N LEU A 177 -1.35 -8.87 5.75
CA LEU A 177 -0.27 -9.82 5.50
C LEU A 177 0.25 -9.74 4.06
N PHE A 178 -0.65 -9.78 3.08
CA PHE A 178 -0.33 -9.65 1.66
C PHE A 178 0.39 -8.32 1.38
N ALA A 179 -0.14 -7.21 1.90
CA ALA A 179 0.47 -5.89 1.76
C ALA A 179 1.87 -5.82 2.41
N THR A 180 2.05 -6.42 3.60
CA THR A 180 3.33 -6.47 4.32
C THR A 180 4.37 -7.26 3.53
N VAL A 181 4.02 -8.45 3.04
CA VAL A 181 4.94 -9.29 2.24
C VAL A 181 5.36 -8.56 0.96
N LEU A 182 4.41 -7.94 0.24
CA LEU A 182 4.73 -7.16 -0.95
C LEU A 182 5.65 -5.98 -0.65
N HIS A 183 5.48 -5.32 0.50
CA HIS A 183 6.26 -4.15 0.88
C HIS A 183 7.45 -4.45 1.80
N PHE A 184 7.92 -5.69 1.86
CA PHE A 184 9.09 -6.07 2.64
C PHE A 184 10.33 -5.15 2.46
N PRO A 185 10.63 -4.61 1.25
CA PRO A 185 11.71 -3.64 1.10
C PRO A 185 11.60 -2.39 1.99
N LEU A 186 10.39 -1.96 2.39
CA LEU A 186 10.23 -0.86 3.35
C LEU A 186 10.76 -1.24 4.74
N LEU A 187 10.52 -2.47 5.20
CA LEU A 187 11.10 -2.96 6.46
C LEU A 187 12.62 -3.01 6.39
N GLU A 188 13.17 -3.53 5.28
CA GLU A 188 14.60 -3.53 5.05
C GLU A 188 15.16 -2.11 5.13
N GLY A 189 14.50 -1.16 4.45
CA GLY A 189 14.86 0.26 4.47
C GLY A 189 14.78 0.92 5.85
N MET A 190 13.78 0.56 6.66
CA MET A 190 13.58 1.17 7.99
C MET A 190 14.51 0.59 9.06
N VAL A 191 14.69 -0.73 9.09
CA VAL A 191 15.29 -1.43 10.23
C VAL A 191 16.67 -2.00 9.92
N VAL A 192 16.79 -2.71 8.79
CA VAL A 192 17.96 -3.56 8.47
C VAL A 192 19.09 -2.71 7.88
N ARG A 193 18.76 -1.87 6.90
CA ARG A 193 19.74 -1.14 6.09
C ARG A 193 20.40 -0.01 6.88
N LYS A 194 21.68 0.22 6.57
CA LYS A 194 22.53 1.27 7.15
C LYS A 194 23.15 2.20 6.10
N ASP A 195 22.96 1.91 4.82
CA ASP A 195 23.43 2.73 3.70
C ASP A 195 22.57 3.99 3.50
N LYS A 196 23.01 4.91 2.63
CA LYS A 196 22.30 6.17 2.35
C LYS A 196 20.90 5.98 1.76
N GLY A 197 20.66 4.89 1.03
CA GLY A 197 19.36 4.58 0.43
C GLY A 197 18.31 4.05 1.42
N ARG A 198 18.61 4.02 2.72
CA ARG A 198 17.69 3.59 3.78
C ARG A 198 16.61 4.65 4.07
N VAL A 199 15.55 4.24 4.78
CA VAL A 199 14.55 5.19 5.29
C VAL A 199 15.15 5.97 6.46
N SER A 200 14.99 7.29 6.45
CA SER A 200 15.46 8.14 7.56
C SER A 200 14.84 7.69 8.91
N PRO A 201 15.62 7.64 10.01
CA PRO A 201 15.11 7.35 11.34
C PRO A 201 13.99 8.29 11.80
N SER A 202 14.08 9.58 11.45
CA SER A 202 13.07 10.57 11.83
C SER A 202 11.72 10.27 11.16
N ILE A 203 11.74 9.88 9.88
CA ILE A 203 10.56 9.44 9.15
C ILE A 203 10.00 8.16 9.77
N SER A 204 10.87 7.20 10.11
CA SER A 204 10.45 5.94 10.73
C SER A 204 9.78 6.15 12.09
N LEU A 205 10.34 7.03 12.92
CA LEU A 205 9.77 7.39 14.22
C LEU A 205 8.43 8.12 14.08
N LEU A 206 8.36 9.12 13.20
CA LEU A 206 7.11 9.85 12.97
C LEU A 206 6.02 8.93 12.39
N SER A 207 6.41 8.01 11.50
CA SER A 207 5.50 7.00 10.97
C SER A 207 4.97 6.08 12.07
N ALA A 208 5.82 5.66 13.00
CA ALA A 208 5.40 4.86 14.15
C ALA A 208 4.40 5.61 15.03
N VAL A 209 4.61 6.90 15.29
CA VAL A 209 3.66 7.74 16.03
C VAL A 209 2.31 7.81 15.31
N ILE A 210 2.31 8.02 14.00
CA ILE A 210 1.07 8.03 13.19
C ILE A 210 0.35 6.68 13.29
N SER A 211 1.06 5.56 13.12
CA SER A 211 0.47 4.23 13.25
C SER A 211 -0.08 3.96 14.64
N ILE A 212 0.60 4.41 15.70
CA ILE A 212 0.11 4.28 17.09
C ILE A 212 -1.20 5.04 17.26
N ILE A 213 -1.35 6.23 16.69
CA ILE A 213 -2.61 6.99 16.74
C ILE A 213 -3.75 6.16 16.12
N PHE A 214 -3.52 5.58 14.94
CA PHE A 214 -4.51 4.71 14.29
C PHE A 214 -4.85 3.45 15.11
N VAL A 215 -3.85 2.78 15.67
CA VAL A 215 -4.04 1.60 16.53
C VAL A 215 -4.83 1.97 17.79
N SER A 216 -4.47 3.08 18.45
CA SER A 216 -5.19 3.60 19.61
C SER A 216 -6.64 3.92 19.26
N PHE A 217 -6.88 4.57 18.13
CA PHE A 217 -8.23 4.86 17.64
C PHE A 217 -9.05 3.57 17.42
N ALA A 218 -8.49 2.56 16.75
CA ALA A 218 -9.15 1.26 16.58
C ALA A 218 -9.45 0.58 17.93
N SER A 219 -8.56 0.74 18.90
CA SER A 219 -8.72 0.13 20.22
C SER A 219 -9.90 0.71 21.03
N LEU A 220 -10.30 1.96 20.76
CA LEU A 220 -11.48 2.57 21.41
C LEU A 220 -12.78 1.84 21.06
N PHE A 221 -12.87 1.28 19.85
CA PHE A 221 -14.04 0.50 19.42
C PHE A 221 -14.11 -0.90 20.04
N ASN A 222 -13.13 -1.30 20.87
CA ASN A 222 -13.19 -2.57 21.60
C ASN A 222 -14.09 -2.54 22.84
N TYR A 223 -14.51 -1.35 23.28
CA TYR A 223 -15.27 -1.16 24.52
C TYR A 223 -16.79 -1.10 24.31
N TYR A 224 -17.26 -1.31 23.08
CA TYR A 224 -18.68 -1.42 22.71
C TYR A 224 -18.91 -2.76 21.99
#